data_AF-A0A8R7TBP8-F1
#
_entry.id   AF-A0A8R7TBP8-F1
#
_cell.length_a   1.000
_cell.length_b   1.000
_cell.length_c   1.000
_cell.angle_alpha   90.00
_cell.angle_beta   90.00
_cell.angle_gamma   90.00
#
_symmetry.space_group_name_H-M   'P 1'
#
loop_
_entity.id
_entity.type
_entity.pdbx_description
1 polymer ?
#
loop_
_entity_poly.entity_id
_entity_poly.type
_entity_poly.pdbx_seq_one_letter_code
_entity_poly.pdbx_strand_id
1 'polypeptide(L)'
;LIVWTLSPDLSGWNITCKYNVEKIWANVSYQSAGLRQLAPSLPVLSIHQDGVVYLVINDESIVDHRLVHKGQYLLRVDMENDEVHISPQPTRRICSQLFASEFSAHRQ
;
A
#
# COMPACT_ATOMS: atom_id res chain seq x y z
N LEU A 1 2.40 6.81 -7.14
CA LEU A 1 3.04 7.12 -5.84
C LEU A 1 4.29 7.93 -6.13
N ILE A 2 4.41 9.10 -5.50
CA ILE A 2 5.63 9.91 -5.53
C ILE A 2 6.03 10.07 -4.08
N VAL A 3 7.24 9.62 -3.75
CA VAL A 3 7.79 9.77 -2.40
C VAL A 3 8.73 10.95 -2.40
N TRP A 4 8.51 11.80 -1.40
CA TRP A 4 9.34 12.95 -1.12
C TRP A 4 10.00 12.71 0.23
N THR A 5 11.31 12.89 0.28
CA THR A 5 12.08 12.83 1.52
C THR A 5 12.59 14.22 1.84
N LEU A 6 12.36 14.66 3.07
CA LEU A 6 12.91 15.90 3.58
C LEU A 6 14.42 15.72 3.77
N SER A 7 15.21 16.67 3.30
CA SER A 7 16.66 16.65 3.49
C SER A 7 17.01 16.67 4.99
N PRO A 8 18.15 16.07 5.41
CA PRO A 8 18.51 16.00 6.83
C PRO A 8 18.66 17.37 7.53
N ASP A 9 19.04 18.39 6.77
CA ASP A 9 19.15 19.78 7.21
C ASP A 9 17.81 20.53 7.20
N LEU A 10 16.70 19.85 6.88
CA LEU A 10 15.33 20.36 6.80
C LEU A 10 15.14 21.50 5.79
N SER A 11 16.08 21.71 4.89
CA SER A 11 16.10 22.85 3.97
C SER A 11 15.23 22.64 2.72
N GLY A 12 14.90 21.39 2.37
CA GLY A 12 14.08 21.12 1.20
C GLY A 12 13.61 19.67 1.06
N TRP A 13 12.65 19.48 0.16
CA TRP A 13 12.11 18.17 -0.18
C TRP A 13 12.69 17.68 -1.50
N ASN A 14 13.14 16.44 -1.55
CA ASN A 14 13.62 15.79 -2.76
C ASN A 14 12.70 14.64 -3.14
N ILE A 15 12.44 14.47 -4.43
CA ILE A 15 11.75 13.27 -4.93
C ILE A 15 12.74 12.11 -4.86
N THR A 16 12.45 11.13 -4.02
CA THR A 16 13.29 9.94 -3.84
C THR A 16 12.80 8.76 -4.66
N CYS A 17 11.48 8.65 -4.88
CA CYS A 17 10.93 7.58 -5.69
C CYS A 17 9.67 8.00 -6.45
N LYS A 18 9.49 7.43 -7.66
CA LYS A 18 8.25 7.48 -8.43
C LYS A 18 7.85 6.06 -8.80
N TYR A 19 6.69 5.63 -8.32
CA TYR A 19 6.17 4.29 -8.55
C TYR A 19 4.73 4.35 -9.07
N ASN A 20 4.48 3.83 -10.26
CA ASN A 20 3.19 3.92 -10.93
C ASN A 20 2.23 2.82 -10.44
N VAL A 21 0.95 3.13 -10.29
CA VAL A 21 -0.09 2.15 -9.97
C VAL A 21 -0.20 1.06 -11.04
N GLU A 22 0.10 1.38 -12.30
CA GLU A 22 0.13 0.39 -13.39
C GLU A 22 1.17 -0.71 -13.15
N LYS A 23 2.29 -0.38 -12.49
CA LYS A 23 3.30 -1.39 -12.09
C LYS A 23 2.74 -2.33 -11.01
N ILE A 24 1.96 -1.79 -10.07
CA ILE A 24 1.28 -2.62 -9.06
C ILE A 24 0.35 -3.61 -9.74
N TRP A 25 -0.47 -3.15 -10.69
CA TRP A 25 -1.42 -4.01 -11.41
C TRP A 25 -0.75 -5.03 -12.34
N ALA A 26 0.40 -4.68 -12.91
CA ALA A 26 1.19 -5.57 -13.75
C ALA A 26 2.00 -6.61 -12.95
N ASN A 27 2.18 -6.41 -11.64
CA ASN A 27 2.95 -7.33 -10.81
C ASN A 27 2.31 -8.72 -10.75
N VAL A 28 3.14 -9.76 -10.85
CA VAL A 28 2.70 -11.17 -10.88
C VAL A 28 1.88 -11.57 -9.66
N SER A 29 2.24 -11.08 -8.47
CA SER A 29 1.51 -11.35 -7.23
C SER A 29 0.12 -10.73 -7.26
N TYR A 30 0.00 -9.53 -7.84
CA TYR A 30 -1.28 -8.84 -8.00
C TYR A 30 -2.22 -9.55 -8.96
N GLN A 31 -1.69 -9.96 -10.12
CA GLN A 31 -2.46 -10.74 -11.09
C GLN A 31 -2.88 -12.09 -10.51
N SER A 32 -1.99 -12.77 -9.80
CA SER A 32 -2.25 -14.07 -9.18
C SER A 32 -3.30 -14.01 -8.07
N ALA A 33 -3.44 -12.86 -7.40
CA ALA A 33 -4.50 -12.63 -6.42
C ALA A 33 -5.91 -12.50 -7.03
N GLY A 34 -6.02 -12.42 -8.37
CA GLY A 34 -7.30 -12.30 -9.08
C GLY A 34 -8.03 -10.98 -8.83
N LEU A 35 -7.31 -9.96 -8.36
CA LEU A 35 -7.89 -8.65 -8.08
C LEU A 35 -8.11 -7.89 -9.40
N ARG A 36 -9.22 -7.14 -9.47
CA ARG A 36 -9.41 -6.12 -10.51
C ARG A 36 -8.36 -5.02 -10.35
N GLN A 37 -8.19 -4.17 -11.35
CA GLN A 37 -7.34 -2.97 -11.27
C GLN A 37 -7.96 -1.92 -10.33
N LEU A 38 -7.87 -2.20 -9.03
CA LEU A 38 -8.46 -1.38 -7.97
C LEU A 38 -7.46 -0.28 -7.58
N ALA A 39 -7.99 0.91 -7.32
CA ALA A 39 -7.17 2.03 -6.87
C ALA A 39 -6.70 1.81 -5.42
N PRO A 40 -5.39 1.83 -5.15
CA PRO A 40 -4.88 1.80 -3.78
C PRO A 40 -5.17 3.12 -3.06
N SER A 41 -5.32 3.04 -1.75
CA SER A 41 -5.63 4.15 -0.85
C SER A 41 -4.76 4.07 0.40
N LEU A 42 -4.73 5.16 1.19
CA LEU A 42 -4.03 5.23 2.48
C LEU A 42 -2.54 4.82 2.41
N PRO A 43 -1.70 5.54 1.64
CA PRO A 43 -0.28 5.26 1.59
C PRO A 43 0.40 5.55 2.93
N VAL A 44 1.11 4.55 3.44
CA VAL A 44 1.94 4.64 4.64
C VAL A 44 3.35 4.19 4.28
N LEU A 45 4.33 5.08 4.41
CA LEU A 45 5.74 4.74 4.20
C LEU A 45 6.23 3.89 5.36
N SER A 46 6.97 2.83 5.07
CA SER A 46 7.64 2.05 6.10
C SER A 46 8.71 2.90 6.80
N ILE A 47 8.68 2.98 8.12
CA ILE A 47 9.78 3.57 8.90
C ILE A 47 11.05 2.70 8.96
N HIS A 48 10.96 1.43 8.57
CA HIS A 48 12.05 0.44 8.74
C HIS A 48 12.80 0.12 7.45
N GLN A 49 12.18 0.40 6.30
CA GLN A 49 12.69 -0.01 5.00
C GLN A 49 12.43 1.12 4.00
N ASP A 50 13.52 1.72 3.54
CA ASP A 50 13.45 2.75 2.50
C ASP A 50 12.80 2.19 1.23
N GLY A 51 12.06 3.04 0.53
CA GLY A 51 11.39 2.63 -0.71
C GLY A 51 10.20 1.67 -0.52
N VAL A 52 9.82 1.31 0.71
CA VAL A 52 8.67 0.44 0.98
C VAL A 52 7.46 1.28 1.40
N VAL A 53 6.32 1.02 0.75
CA VAL A 53 5.04 1.67 1.06
C VAL A 53 3.95 0.62 1.24
N TYR A 54 3.17 0.79 2.29
CA TYR A 54 1.96 0.03 2.55
C TYR A 54 0.75 0.77 1.99
N LEU A 55 -0.14 0.03 1.34
CA LEU A 55 -1.36 0.56 0.71
C LEU A 55 -2.55 -0.31 1.06
N VAL A 56 -3.74 0.29 1.06
CA VAL A 56 -5.01 -0.42 1.23
C VAL A 56 -5.76 -0.49 -0.08
N ILE A 57 -6.21 -1.70 -0.43
CA ILE A 57 -7.17 -1.92 -1.50
C ILE A 57 -8.48 -2.41 -0.90
N ASN A 58 -9.57 -1.74 -1.28
CA ASN A 58 -10.92 -2.17 -1.00
C ASN A 58 -11.50 -2.78 -2.28
N ASP A 59 -11.83 -4.07 -2.26
CA ASP A 59 -12.63 -4.67 -3.33
C ASP A 59 -14.10 -4.38 -3.08
N GLU A 60 -14.56 -3.29 -3.68
CA GLU A 60 -15.93 -2.83 -3.59
C GLU A 60 -16.58 -2.79 -4.97
N SER A 61 -17.88 -3.00 -5.01
CA SER A 61 -18.68 -2.95 -6.23
C SER A 61 -20.04 -2.36 -5.94
N ILE A 62 -20.60 -1.63 -6.90
CA ILE A 62 -21.97 -1.14 -6.82
C ILE A 62 -22.88 -2.23 -7.41
N VAL A 63 -23.81 -2.73 -6.62
CA VAL A 63 -24.86 -3.67 -7.02
C VAL A 63 -26.19 -3.07 -6.59
N ASP A 64 -27.12 -2.88 -7.53
CA ASP A 64 -28.44 -2.27 -7.27
C ASP A 64 -28.37 -0.94 -6.49
N HIS A 65 -27.48 -0.04 -6.92
CA HIS A 65 -27.21 1.26 -6.27
C HIS A 65 -26.68 1.17 -4.83
N ARG A 66 -26.24 -0.01 -4.38
CA ARG A 66 -25.63 -0.22 -3.06
C ARG A 66 -24.16 -0.58 -3.18
N LEU A 67 -23.34 0.00 -2.31
CA LEU A 67 -21.94 -0.37 -2.19
C LEU A 67 -21.82 -1.72 -1.47
N VAL A 68 -21.38 -2.73 -2.20
CA VAL A 68 -21.09 -4.07 -1.69
C VAL A 68 -19.58 -4.21 -1.54
N HIS A 69 -19.16 -4.66 -0.37
CA HIS A 69 -17.76 -4.94 -0.09
C HIS A 69 -17.50 -6.43 -0.17
N LYS A 70 -16.49 -6.79 -0.94
CA LYS A 70 -16.07 -8.16 -1.18
C LYS A 70 -14.84 -8.52 -0.38
N GLY A 71 -13.97 -7.55 -0.14
CA GLY A 71 -12.78 -7.76 0.67
C GLY A 71 -11.93 -6.51 0.82
N GLN A 72 -10.95 -6.61 1.70
CA GLN A 72 -9.92 -5.60 1.90
C GLN A 72 -8.55 -6.27 1.91
N TYR A 73 -7.56 -5.61 1.32
CA TYR A 73 -6.23 -6.14 1.14
C TYR A 73 -5.21 -5.09 1.56
N LEU A 74 -4.19 -5.52 2.30
CA LEU A 74 -3.00 -4.75 2.55
C LEU A 74 -1.97 -5.12 1.50
N LEU A 75 -1.44 -4.11 0.83
CA LEU A 75 -0.34 -4.25 -0.11
C LEU A 75 0.92 -3.74 0.55
N ARG A 76 2.00 -4.53 0.53
CA ARG A 76 3.36 -4.04 0.76
C ARG A 76 4.01 -3.91 -0.61
N VAL A 77 4.35 -2.70 -1.00
CA VAL A 77 5.02 -2.40 -2.27
C VAL A 77 6.45 -2.00 -1.97
N ASP A 78 7.38 -2.80 -2.45
CA ASP A 78 8.81 -2.51 -2.45
C ASP A 78 9.16 -1.85 -3.78
N MET A 79 9.28 -0.52 -3.78
CA MET A 79 9.37 0.25 -5.01
C MET A 79 10.76 0.17 -5.65
N GLU A 80 11.79 -0.21 -4.89
CA GLU A 80 13.15 -0.38 -5.39
C GLU A 80 13.30 -1.71 -6.14
N ASN A 81 12.71 -2.78 -5.60
CA ASN A 81 12.80 -4.12 -6.17
C ASN A 81 11.62 -4.49 -7.09
N ASP A 82 10.65 -3.59 -7.25
CA ASP A 82 9.43 -3.80 -8.05
C ASP A 82 8.57 -4.96 -7.55
N GLU A 83 8.60 -5.22 -6.24
CA GLU A 83 7.87 -6.32 -5.60
C GLU A 83 6.57 -5.85 -4.96
N VAL A 84 5.52 -6.67 -5.10
CA VAL A 84 4.23 -6.45 -4.46
C VAL A 84 3.84 -7.70 -3.69
N HIS A 85 3.57 -7.51 -2.41
CA HIS A 85 3.00 -8.54 -1.54
C HIS A 85 1.58 -8.14 -1.17
N ILE A 86 0.67 -9.12 -1.19
CA ILE A 86 -0.76 -8.91 -0.93
C ILE A 86 -1.16 -9.77 0.26
N SER A 87 -1.81 -9.14 1.23
CA SER A 87 -2.30 -9.82 2.43
C SER A 87 -3.78 -9.50 2.61
N PRO A 88 -4.69 -10.48 2.46
CA PRO A 88 -6.11 -10.28 2.72
C PRO A 88 -6.31 -9.90 4.20
N GLN A 89 -7.20 -8.96 4.44
CA GLN A 89 -7.45 -8.44 5.78
C GLN A 89 -8.78 -8.96 6.31
N PRO A 90 -8.82 -9.47 7.56
CA PRO A 90 -10.02 -10.06 8.14
C PRO A 90 -11.08 -9.03 8.53
N THR A 91 -10.70 -7.75 8.60
CA THR A 91 -11.61 -6.65 8.97
C THR A 91 -11.38 -5.44 8.08
N ARG A 92 -12.40 -4.56 7.98
CA ARG A 92 -12.25 -3.27 7.27
C ARG A 92 -11.45 -2.22 8.04
N ARG A 93 -11.07 -2.49 9.29
CA ARG A 93 -10.47 -1.52 10.21
C ARG A 93 -8.94 -1.55 10.11
N ILE A 94 -8.42 -1.27 8.92
CA ILE A 94 -6.97 -1.27 8.71
C ILE A 94 -6.29 -0.04 9.36
N CYS A 95 -6.97 1.10 9.52
CA CYS A 95 -6.31 2.34 9.96
C CYS A 95 -5.46 2.16 11.23
N SER A 96 -5.96 1.47 12.26
CA SER A 96 -5.16 1.21 13.48
C SER A 96 -4.06 0.17 13.27
N GLN A 97 -4.25 -0.80 12.36
CA GLN A 97 -3.29 -1.86 12.09
C GLN A 97 -2.13 -1.41 11.21
N LEU A 98 -2.32 -0.44 10.31
CA LEU A 98 -1.23 0.17 9.53
C LEU A 98 -0.26 0.88 10.46
N PHE A 99 -0.77 1.75 11.34
CA PHE A 99 0.06 2.39 12.36
C PHE A 99 0.67 1.34 13.31
N ALA A 100 -0.12 0.36 13.77
CA ALA A 100 0.39 -0.66 14.70
C ALA A 100 1.44 -1.60 14.08
N SER A 101 1.34 -1.94 12.78
CA SER A 101 2.32 -2.79 12.08
C SER A 101 3.71 -2.17 12.12
N GLU A 102 3.80 -0.85 11.98
CA GLU A 102 5.06 -0.11 12.10
C GLU A 102 5.61 -0.09 13.54
N PHE A 103 4.73 0.01 14.55
CA PHE A 103 5.13 -0.02 15.96
C PHE A 103 5.41 -1.42 16.52
N SER A 104 4.77 -2.48 16.01
CA SER A 104 4.94 -3.85 16.53
C SER A 104 6.24 -4.51 16.08
N ALA A 105 6.83 -4.08 14.96
CA ALA A 105 8.18 -4.49 14.56
C ALA A 105 9.29 -3.96 15.51
N HIS A 106 8.96 -3.02 16.40
CA HIS A 106 9.88 -2.47 17.40
C HIS A 106 10.04 -3.33 18.67
N ARG A 107 9.29 -4.43 18.81
CA ARG A 107 9.33 -5.29 20.01
C ARG A 107 9.98 -6.67 19.80
N GLN A 108 10.75 -6.86 18.73
CA GLN A 108 11.55 -8.08 18.53
C GLN A 108 13.04 -7.76 18.55
#